data_AF-G9KN31-F1
#
_entry.id   AF-G9KN31-F1
#
_cell.length_a   1.000
_cell.length_b   1.000
_cell.length_c   1.000
_cell.angle_alpha   90.00
_cell.angle_beta   90.00
_cell.angle_gamma   90.00
#
_symmetry.space_group_name_H-M   'P 1'
#
loop_
_entity.id
_entity.type
_entity.pdbx_description
1 polymer ?
#
loop_
_entity_poly.entity_id
_entity_poly.type
_entity_poly.pdbx_seq_one_letter_code
_entity_poly.pdbx_strand_id
1 'polypeptide(L)'
;SGRTLRETVLESSPIIALLNESFISTWSLVRELEDLQDSQENPSHKKLADLHLEKYSFPVEMMICLPNGTVVHHINANYFLDITSMKPEDVENNIFSFSSTFEDPSTATYMQFLKEGLRRGLPLL
;
A
#
# COMPACT_ATOMS: atom_id res chain seq x y z
N SER A 1 5.98 15.18 -16.46
CA SER A 1 7.02 14.73 -15.53
C SER A 1 6.31 14.34 -14.24
N GLY A 2 6.06 13.05 -14.03
CA GLY A 2 5.25 12.58 -12.90
C GLY A 2 6.07 12.63 -11.62
N ARG A 3 5.56 13.32 -10.59
CA ARG A 3 6.15 13.29 -9.25
C ARG A 3 5.96 11.91 -8.66
N THR A 4 7.01 11.38 -8.04
CA THR A 4 6.96 10.05 -7.42
C THR A 4 6.26 10.09 -6.06
N LEU A 5 5.81 8.94 -5.53
CA LEU A 5 5.31 8.83 -4.14
C LEU A 5 6.25 9.50 -3.13
N ARG A 6 7.56 9.40 -3.37
CA ARG A 6 8.60 9.98 -2.51
C ARG A 6 8.56 11.50 -2.47
N GLU A 7 8.30 12.15 -3.60
CA GLU A 7 8.38 13.61 -3.77
C GLU A 7 7.02 14.31 -3.53
N THR A 8 6.01 13.59 -3.07
CA THR A 8 4.67 14.16 -2.85
C THR A 8 4.02 13.54 -1.63
N VAL A 9 3.71 12.24 -1.70
CA VAL A 9 2.97 11.55 -0.64
C VAL A 9 3.79 11.45 0.64
N LEU A 10 5.08 11.09 0.54
CA LEU A 10 5.96 10.92 1.70
C LEU A 10 6.56 12.24 2.21
N GLU A 11 6.28 13.37 1.57
CA GLU A 11 6.58 14.70 2.12
C GLU A 11 5.42 15.22 2.99
N SER A 12 4.24 14.62 2.86
CA SER A 12 3.05 15.02 3.61
C SER A 12 3.17 14.69 5.10
N SER A 13 3.23 15.72 5.95
CA SER A 13 3.29 15.57 7.40
C SER A 13 2.21 14.65 8.00
N PRO A 14 0.91 14.75 7.62
CA PRO A 14 -0.10 13.84 8.17
C PRO A 14 0.09 12.37 7.74
N ILE A 15 0.65 12.10 6.55
CA ILE A 15 0.99 10.73 6.13
C ILE A 15 2.12 10.19 6.99
N ILE A 16 3.19 10.97 7.15
CA ILE A 16 4.36 10.56 7.95
C ILE A 16 3.98 10.33 9.41
N ALA A 17 3.14 11.19 9.99
CA ALA A 17 2.62 11.00 11.35
C ALA A 17 1.88 9.66 11.48
N LEU A 18 0.95 9.36 10.57
CA LEU A 18 0.19 8.11 10.60
C LEU A 18 1.07 6.88 10.42
N LEU A 19 2.03 6.93 9.49
CA LEU A 19 2.99 5.84 9.28
C LEU A 19 3.79 5.56 10.55
N ASN A 20 4.32 6.60 11.20
CA ASN A 20 5.12 6.46 12.41
C ASN A 20 4.31 5.94 13.61
N GLU A 21 3.04 6.32 13.72
CA GLU A 21 2.19 5.93 14.84
C GLU A 21 1.64 4.50 14.71
N SER A 22 1.34 4.05 13.49
CA SER A 22 0.51 2.86 13.26
C SER A 22 1.14 1.77 12.39
N PHE A 23 2.28 2.01 11.72
CA PHE A 23 2.84 1.08 10.74
C PHE A 23 4.34 0.84 10.92
N ILE A 24 4.79 -0.33 10.44
CA ILE A 24 6.21 -0.61 10.19
C ILE A 24 6.36 -0.75 8.68
N SER A 25 7.16 0.14 8.08
CA SER A 25 7.36 0.17 6.64
C SER A 25 8.58 -0.67 6.23
N THR A 26 8.38 -1.61 5.31
CA THR A 26 9.43 -2.44 4.72
C THR A 26 9.27 -2.51 3.20
N TRP A 27 10.32 -2.93 2.51
CA TRP A 27 10.29 -3.26 1.08
C TRP A 27 11.06 -4.55 0.84
N SER A 28 10.70 -5.27 -0.22
CA SER A 28 11.39 -6.49 -0.66
C SER A 28 11.30 -6.58 -2.17
N LEU A 29 12.28 -7.22 -2.78
CA LEU A 29 12.24 -7.57 -4.19
C LEU A 29 11.43 -8.85 -4.37
N VAL A 30 10.72 -8.96 -5.49
CA VAL A 30 9.99 -10.19 -5.86
C VAL A 30 10.95 -11.38 -5.85
N ARG A 31 12.18 -11.18 -6.35
CA ARG A 31 13.20 -12.22 -6.38
C ARG A 31 13.57 -12.73 -4.98
N GLU A 32 13.65 -11.85 -3.99
CA GLU A 32 13.93 -12.25 -2.60
C GLU A 32 12.77 -13.08 -2.03
N LEU A 33 11.53 -12.75 -2.37
CA LEU A 33 10.35 -13.52 -1.97
C LEU A 33 10.33 -14.90 -2.65
N GLU A 34 10.67 -14.99 -3.94
CA GLU A 34 10.81 -16.26 -4.68
C GLU A 34 11.89 -17.14 -4.04
N ASP A 35 13.06 -16.57 -3.73
CA ASP A 35 14.16 -17.32 -3.08
C ASP A 35 13.74 -17.81 -1.67
N LEU A 36 12.93 -17.04 -0.92
CA LEU A 36 12.35 -17.46 0.36
C LEU A 36 11.27 -18.55 0.21
N GLN A 37 10.49 -18.54 -0.87
CA GLN A 37 9.49 -19.56 -1.18
C GLN A 37 10.14 -20.91 -1.52
N ASP A 38 11.27 -20.88 -2.21
CA ASP A 38 12.01 -22.06 -2.63
C ASP A 38 12.93 -22.63 -1.53
N SER A 39 13.30 -21.80 -0.53
CA SER A 39 14.13 -22.22 0.59
C SER A 39 13.44 -23.29 1.46
N GLN A 40 14.16 -24.38 1.75
CA GLN A 40 13.70 -25.42 2.68
C GLN A 40 14.09 -25.14 4.14
N GLU A 41 14.81 -24.05 4.40
CA GLU A 41 15.38 -23.79 5.73
C GLU A 41 14.33 -23.38 6.76
N ASN A 42 13.29 -22.67 6.33
CA ASN A 42 12.25 -22.19 7.24
C ASN A 42 10.85 -22.23 6.62
N PRO A 43 9.99 -23.18 7.04
CA PRO A 43 8.60 -23.26 6.59
C PRO A 43 7.78 -21.98 6.87
N SER A 44 8.13 -21.21 7.91
CA SER A 44 7.42 -19.96 8.20
C SER A 44 7.73 -18.88 7.17
N HIS A 45 9.00 -18.74 6.75
CA HIS A 45 9.39 -17.78 5.71
C HIS A 45 8.72 -18.11 4.38
N LYS A 46 8.70 -19.39 4.00
CA LYS A 46 7.97 -19.84 2.81
C LYS A 46 6.50 -19.43 2.84
N LYS A 47 5.81 -19.70 3.95
CA LYS A 47 4.40 -19.33 4.10
C LYS A 47 4.17 -17.82 3.97
N LEU A 48 5.05 -17.00 4.56
CA LEU A 48 4.95 -15.53 4.47
C LEU A 48 5.19 -15.04 3.03
N ALA A 49 6.21 -15.60 2.36
CA ALA A 49 6.50 -15.30 0.96
C ALA A 49 5.34 -15.69 0.04
N ASP A 50 4.74 -16.87 0.24
CA ASP A 50 3.55 -17.33 -0.50
C ASP A 50 2.40 -16.31 -0.41
N LEU A 51 2.09 -15.84 0.81
CA LEU A 51 1.01 -14.86 1.03
C LEU A 51 1.27 -13.51 0.34
N HIS A 52 2.53 -13.08 0.27
CA HIS A 52 2.88 -11.82 -0.40
C HIS A 52 2.87 -11.98 -1.92
N LEU A 53 3.47 -13.06 -2.44
CA LEU A 53 3.48 -13.37 -3.87
C LEU A 53 2.07 -13.60 -4.44
N GLU A 54 1.14 -14.14 -3.65
CA GLU A 54 -0.27 -14.33 -4.06
C GLU A 54 -0.95 -13.00 -4.44
N LYS A 55 -0.60 -11.90 -3.76
CA LYS A 55 -1.19 -10.58 -4.01
C LYS A 55 -0.37 -9.70 -4.94
N TYR A 56 0.88 -10.07 -5.21
CA TYR A 56 1.76 -9.26 -6.04
C TYR A 56 1.27 -9.22 -7.50
N SER A 57 1.20 -8.01 -8.05
CA SER A 57 1.06 -7.78 -9.48
C SER A 57 2.15 -6.84 -9.97
N PHE A 58 2.75 -7.17 -11.10
CA PHE A 58 3.81 -6.36 -11.71
C PHE A 58 3.33 -4.92 -12.02
N PRO A 59 4.19 -3.88 -11.90
CA PRO A 59 5.59 -3.91 -11.47
C PRO A 59 5.81 -3.78 -9.96
N VAL A 60 4.94 -3.03 -9.29
CA VAL A 60 5.06 -2.69 -7.87
C VAL A 60 3.69 -2.80 -7.24
N GLU A 61 3.64 -3.47 -6.10
CA GLU A 61 2.43 -3.65 -5.30
C GLU A 61 2.71 -3.12 -3.89
N MET A 62 1.86 -2.23 -3.40
CA MET A 62 1.90 -1.77 -2.01
C MET A 62 0.95 -2.64 -1.20
N MET A 63 1.39 -3.15 -0.05
CA MET A 63 0.60 -4.05 0.79
C MET A 63 0.60 -3.59 2.25
N ILE A 64 -0.51 -3.84 2.95
CA ILE A 64 -0.64 -3.74 4.39
C ILE A 64 -0.89 -5.16 4.91
N CYS A 65 -0.03 -5.61 5.81
CA CYS A 65 -0.02 -6.97 6.32
C CYS A 65 -0.12 -6.99 7.85
N LEU A 66 -0.78 -8.01 8.39
CA LEU A 66 -0.67 -8.36 9.81
C LEU A 66 0.68 -9.04 10.09
N PRO A 67 1.14 -9.10 11.36
CA PRO A 67 2.42 -9.72 11.72
C PRO A 67 2.55 -11.21 11.31
N ASN A 68 1.42 -11.90 11.09
CA ASN A 68 1.38 -13.28 10.62
C ASN A 68 1.47 -13.42 9.08
N GLY A 69 1.66 -12.32 8.36
CA GLY A 69 1.79 -12.26 6.90
C GLY A 69 0.48 -12.11 6.13
N THR A 70 -0.67 -12.10 6.81
CA THR A 70 -1.97 -11.92 6.14
C THR A 70 -2.05 -10.53 5.51
N VAL A 71 -2.19 -10.47 4.19
CA VAL A 71 -2.40 -9.22 3.46
C VAL A 71 -3.86 -8.76 3.65
N VAL A 72 -4.07 -7.61 4.29
CA VAL A 72 -5.41 -7.07 4.59
C VAL A 72 -5.86 -6.01 3.58
N HIS A 73 -4.90 -5.32 2.97
CA HIS A 73 -5.16 -4.37 1.90
C HIS A 73 -3.93 -4.26 1.01
N HIS A 74 -4.14 -4.07 -0.30
CA HIS A 74 -3.05 -3.86 -1.24
C HIS A 74 -3.53 -2.99 -2.40
N ILE A 75 -2.59 -2.36 -3.10
CA ILE A 75 -2.83 -1.56 -4.28
C ILE A 75 -1.65 -1.60 -5.25
N ASN A 76 -1.97 -1.85 -6.52
CA ASN A 76 -0.99 -1.87 -7.60
C ASN A 76 -0.56 -0.44 -7.96
N ALA A 77 0.72 -0.23 -8.24
CA ALA A 77 1.25 1.09 -8.56
C ALA A 77 0.64 1.71 -9.83
N ASN A 78 0.32 0.91 -10.86
CA ASN A 78 -0.32 1.44 -12.07
C ASN A 78 -1.73 1.94 -11.76
N TYR A 79 -2.52 1.14 -11.03
CA TYR A 79 -3.84 1.55 -10.60
C TYR A 79 -3.81 2.80 -9.72
N PHE A 80 -2.82 2.90 -8.81
CA PHE A 80 -2.60 4.10 -8.01
C PHE A 80 -2.33 5.33 -8.90
N LEU A 81 -1.46 5.22 -9.90
CA LEU A 81 -1.17 6.34 -10.80
C LEU A 81 -2.38 6.74 -11.64
N ASP A 82 -3.18 5.77 -12.07
CA ASP A 82 -4.41 6.02 -12.83
C ASP A 82 -5.39 6.85 -12.01
N ILE A 83 -5.69 6.46 -10.76
CA ILE A 83 -6.64 7.19 -9.91
C ILE A 83 -6.13 8.57 -9.48
N THR A 84 -4.82 8.77 -9.35
CA THR A 84 -4.25 10.07 -8.94
C THR A 84 -3.99 11.02 -10.10
N SER A 85 -4.01 10.52 -11.34
CA SER A 85 -3.87 11.33 -12.55
C SER A 85 -5.21 11.90 -13.04
N MET A 86 -6.33 11.42 -12.50
CA MET A 86 -7.66 11.92 -12.84
C MET A 86 -7.85 13.36 -12.33
N LYS A 87 -8.50 14.18 -13.15
CA LYS A 87 -8.84 15.55 -12.76
C LYS A 87 -10.01 15.51 -11.78
N PRO A 88 -10.10 16.49 -10.85
CA PRO A 88 -11.17 16.56 -9.86
C PRO A 88 -12.59 16.51 -10.46
N GLU A 89 -12.76 16.99 -11.70
CA GLU A 89 -14.01 16.96 -12.45
C GLU A 89 -14.53 15.56 -12.84
N ASP A 90 -13.70 14.51 -12.82
CA ASP A 90 -14.08 13.15 -13.25
C ASP A 90 -14.42 12.21 -12.08
N VAL A 91 -14.38 12.69 -10.83
CA VAL A 91 -14.41 11.86 -9.60
C VAL A 91 -15.82 11.64 -9.03
N GLU A 92 -16.89 12.08 -9.69
CA GLU A 92 -18.25 12.00 -9.14
C GLU A 92 -18.80 10.57 -8.92
N ASN A 93 -18.13 9.52 -9.42
CA ASN A 93 -18.61 8.13 -9.32
C ASN A 93 -17.66 7.15 -8.64
N ASN A 94 -16.51 7.58 -8.13
CA ASN A 94 -15.56 6.66 -7.49
C ASN A 94 -15.77 6.66 -5.97
N ILE A 95 -15.64 5.48 -5.34
CA ILE A 95 -15.90 5.18 -3.92
C ILE A 95 -15.04 6.03 -2.93
N PHE A 96 -14.19 6.90 -3.46
CA PHE A 96 -13.22 7.72 -2.77
C PHE A 96 -13.65 9.19 -2.80
N SER A 97 -14.60 9.56 -1.94
CA SER A 97 -14.96 10.97 -1.72
C SER A 97 -13.76 11.71 -1.11
N PHE A 98 -13.12 12.58 -1.87
CA PHE A 98 -12.01 13.41 -1.39
C PHE A 98 -12.53 14.45 -0.39
N SER A 99 -12.11 14.38 0.88
CA SER A 99 -12.30 15.50 1.79
C SER A 99 -11.34 16.62 1.37
N SER A 100 -11.81 17.86 1.34
CA SER A 100 -11.09 19.07 0.90
C SER A 100 -9.88 19.47 1.77
N THR A 101 -9.32 18.53 2.54
CA THR A 101 -8.23 18.74 3.50
C THR A 101 -6.85 18.48 2.90
N PHE A 102 -6.78 17.82 1.74
CA PHE A 102 -5.52 17.47 1.07
C PHE A 102 -5.38 18.27 -0.22
N GLU A 103 -4.21 18.86 -0.42
CA GLU A 103 -3.88 19.66 -1.62
C GLU A 103 -3.61 18.80 -2.86
N ASP A 104 -3.22 17.52 -2.67
CA ASP A 104 -2.83 16.61 -3.74
C ASP A 104 -3.66 15.30 -3.74
N PRO A 105 -4.23 14.88 -4.89
CA PRO A 105 -5.00 13.65 -5.02
C PRO A 105 -4.23 12.40 -4.60
N SER A 106 -2.92 12.33 -4.87
CA SER A 106 -2.08 11.19 -4.47
C SER A 106 -1.97 11.06 -2.96
N THR A 107 -1.86 12.18 -2.26
CA THR A 107 -1.82 12.22 -0.80
C THR A 107 -3.13 11.75 -0.19
N ALA A 108 -4.26 12.23 -0.70
CA ALA A 108 -5.57 11.80 -0.21
C ALA A 108 -5.83 10.31 -0.49
N THR A 109 -5.52 9.83 -1.69
CA THR A 109 -5.62 8.41 -2.05
C THR A 109 -4.77 7.54 -1.14
N TYR A 110 -3.51 7.92 -0.90
CA TYR A 110 -2.62 7.15 -0.02
C TYR A 110 -3.09 7.19 1.44
N MET A 111 -3.60 8.33 1.92
CA MET A 111 -4.21 8.43 3.25
C MET A 111 -5.39 7.46 3.40
N GLN A 112 -6.25 7.39 2.38
CA GLN A 112 -7.39 6.48 2.37
C GLN A 112 -6.95 5.01 2.35
N PHE A 113 -5.94 4.68 1.54
CA PHE A 113 -5.32 3.35 1.54
C PHE A 113 -4.83 2.94 2.94
N LEU A 114 -4.11 3.81 3.64
CA LEU A 114 -3.64 3.52 5.00
C LEU A 114 -4.80 3.35 5.98
N LYS A 115 -5.77 4.28 5.98
CA LYS A 115 -6.94 4.22 6.88
C LYS A 115 -7.79 2.98 6.65
N GLU A 116 -8.00 2.60 5.40
CA GLU A 116 -8.75 1.40 5.03
C GLU A 116 -8.00 0.13 5.46
N GLY A 117 -6.67 0.11 5.35
CA GLY A 117 -5.84 -0.95 5.90
C GLY A 117 -6.02 -1.13 7.40
N LEU A 118 -5.99 -0.04 8.17
CA LEU A 118 -6.26 -0.08 9.62
C LEU A 118 -7.69 -0.55 9.93
N ARG A 119 -8.68 -0.03 9.20
CA ARG A 119 -10.09 -0.42 9.38
C ARG A 119 -10.32 -1.91 9.17
N ARG A 120 -9.65 -2.51 8.17
CA ARG A 120 -9.71 -3.95 7.88
C ARG A 120 -8.87 -4.78 8.85
N GLY A 121 -7.72 -4.27 9.28
CA GLY A 121 -6.76 -5.02 10.09
C GLY A 121 -7.05 -5.03 11.59
N LEU A 122 -7.49 -3.92 12.17
CA LEU A 122 -7.69 -3.78 13.63
C LEU A 122 -8.62 -4.84 14.24
N PRO A 123 -9.75 -5.25 13.61
CA PRO A 123 -10.60 -6.30 14.15
C PRO A 123 -9.98 -7.70 14.17
N LEU A 124 -8.81 -7.89 13.53
CA LEU A 124 -8.11 -9.17 13.39
C LEU A 124 -6.87 -9.28 14.30
N LEU A 125 -6.60 -8.25 15.11
CA LEU A 125 -5.52 -8.17 16.11
C LEU A 125 -6.05 -8.50 17.51
#